data_AF-A0A958JD12-F1
#
_entry.id   AF-A0A958JD12-F1
#
_cell.length_a   1.000
_cell.length_b   1.000
_cell.length_c   1.000
_cell.angle_alpha   90.00
_cell.angle_beta   90.00
_cell.angle_gamma   90.00
#
_symmetry.space_group_name_H-M   'P 1'
#
loop_
_entity.id
_entity.type
_entity.pdbx_description
1 polymer ?
#
loop_
_entity_poly.entity_id
_entity_poly.type
_entity_poly.pdbx_seq_one_letter_code
_entity_poly.pdbx_strand_id
1 'polypeptide(L)'
;MENLPIVDFHTHYDVSQVMQNKPWTHPIQAFLGRPASMLGPSDTNYGFDHYVAQLMMDQGVREELVYGKIDLESPTPEQDRQFDDERFEAMIGALAKAPGSEVTLWTKIALERVFQVTLPLTLENATAIREAVQLQIEKPEFRPQEILEAGNVHYALTTDDPTSDLSHHGQPTKGPRLLPTWRPDAVLIMEVQGELGRYNFVQWIEKLGKTTNREIASLDQLENALEDRLNYFVENGCIASDIGIPNFVAEPCTRQEAAEIFGRYMKCKNYTAEEHKS
;
A
#
# COMPACT_ATOMS: atom_id res chain seq x y z
N MET A 1 -3.21 -10.47 -28.08
CA MET A 1 -2.65 -10.20 -26.73
C MET A 1 -3.72 -9.97 -25.68
N GLU A 2 -4.96 -9.59 -26.05
CA GLU A 2 -6.03 -9.25 -25.10
C GLU A 2 -6.50 -10.38 -24.15
N ASN A 3 -6.26 -11.66 -24.49
CA ASN A 3 -6.67 -12.81 -23.67
C ASN A 3 -5.51 -13.50 -22.93
N LEU A 4 -4.33 -12.88 -22.89
CA LEU A 4 -3.21 -13.43 -22.12
C LEU A 4 -3.45 -13.21 -20.62
N PRO A 5 -3.01 -14.14 -19.75
CA PRO A 5 -3.06 -13.93 -18.32
C PRO A 5 -2.16 -12.76 -17.91
N ILE A 6 -2.61 -12.02 -16.90
CA ILE A 6 -1.83 -10.96 -16.27
C ILE A 6 -0.86 -11.60 -15.28
N VAL A 7 0.41 -11.25 -15.42
CA VAL A 7 1.46 -11.49 -14.42
C VAL A 7 1.82 -10.13 -13.86
N ASP A 8 1.27 -9.82 -12.69
CA ASP A 8 1.55 -8.57 -11.98
C ASP A 8 2.85 -8.73 -11.19
N PHE A 9 3.97 -8.41 -11.84
CA PHE A 9 5.31 -8.68 -11.32
C PHE A 9 5.75 -7.75 -10.19
N HIS A 10 4.95 -6.73 -9.87
CA HIS A 10 5.19 -5.84 -8.73
C HIS A 10 3.89 -5.13 -8.34
N THR A 11 3.41 -5.34 -7.12
CA THR A 11 2.20 -4.71 -6.61
C THR A 11 2.28 -4.37 -5.13
N HIS A 12 1.37 -3.49 -4.72
CA HIS A 12 1.17 -3.06 -3.34
C HIS A 12 -0.21 -3.50 -2.81
N TYR A 13 -0.78 -4.58 -3.35
CA TYR A 13 -2.00 -5.17 -2.80
C TYR A 13 -1.85 -5.44 -1.30
N ASP A 14 -2.89 -5.12 -0.54
CA ASP A 14 -3.02 -5.61 0.82
C ASP A 14 -3.38 -7.10 0.75
N VAL A 15 -2.38 -7.94 0.99
CA VAL A 15 -2.49 -9.40 0.97
C VAL A 15 -3.58 -9.88 1.93
N SER A 16 -3.70 -9.25 3.12
CA SER A 16 -4.73 -9.63 4.09
C SER A 16 -6.12 -9.35 3.54
N GLN A 17 -6.34 -8.23 2.85
CA GLN A 17 -7.63 -7.91 2.22
C GLN A 17 -8.00 -8.89 1.12
N VAL A 18 -7.05 -9.22 0.24
CA VAL A 18 -7.26 -10.23 -0.80
C VAL A 18 -7.65 -11.56 -0.16
N MET A 19 -6.98 -11.97 0.91
CA MET A 19 -7.29 -13.22 1.60
C MET A 19 -8.61 -13.21 2.38
N GLN A 20 -8.94 -12.11 3.05
CA GLN A 20 -10.21 -11.94 3.76
C GLN A 20 -11.40 -11.93 2.80
N ASN A 21 -11.20 -11.43 1.57
CA ASN A 21 -12.16 -11.43 0.48
C ASN A 21 -13.54 -10.85 0.89
N LYS A 22 -13.52 -9.83 1.75
CA LYS A 22 -14.71 -9.12 2.22
C LYS A 22 -15.20 -8.16 1.12
N PRO A 23 -16.51 -7.87 1.05
CA PRO A 23 -17.02 -6.86 0.12
C PRO A 23 -16.63 -5.45 0.57
N TRP A 24 -16.57 -4.52 -0.37
CA TRP A 24 -16.61 -3.09 -0.04
C TRP A 24 -17.98 -2.71 0.52
N THR A 25 -18.01 -1.81 1.50
CA THR A 25 -19.27 -1.35 2.10
C THR A 25 -19.79 -0.05 1.49
N HIS A 26 -18.94 0.62 0.70
CA HIS A 26 -19.25 1.84 -0.04
C HIS A 26 -18.37 2.01 -1.30
N PRO A 27 -18.88 2.52 -2.43
CA PRO A 27 -18.12 2.74 -3.67
C PRO A 27 -16.82 3.52 -3.50
N ILE A 28 -16.77 4.51 -2.61
CA ILE A 28 -15.55 5.31 -2.39
C ILE A 28 -14.35 4.47 -1.98
N GLN A 29 -14.57 3.33 -1.31
CA GLN A 29 -13.51 2.43 -0.86
C GLN A 29 -12.83 1.71 -2.03
N ALA A 30 -13.54 1.51 -3.14
CA ALA A 30 -12.99 0.85 -4.33
C ALA A 30 -12.14 1.79 -5.22
N PHE A 31 -12.27 3.12 -5.04
CA PHE A 31 -11.54 4.11 -5.85
C PHE A 31 -10.52 4.90 -5.06
N LEU A 32 -10.89 5.45 -3.90
CA LEU A 32 -10.01 6.27 -3.06
C LEU A 32 -9.50 5.49 -1.84
N GLY A 33 -10.26 4.52 -1.35
CA GLY A 33 -9.97 3.83 -0.09
C GLY A 33 -10.39 4.61 1.15
N ARG A 34 -10.01 4.10 2.33
CA ARG A 34 -10.14 4.83 3.60
C ARG A 34 -8.77 5.35 4.05
N PRO A 35 -8.65 6.64 4.39
CA PRO A 35 -7.39 7.19 4.87
C PRO A 35 -7.05 6.64 6.26
N ALA A 36 -5.75 6.46 6.52
CA ALA A 36 -5.25 5.87 7.77
C ALA A 36 -5.56 6.69 9.03
N SER A 37 -5.95 7.97 8.89
CA SER A 37 -6.45 8.81 9.98
C SER A 37 -7.85 8.39 10.48
N MET A 38 -8.60 7.63 9.68
CA MET A 38 -9.97 7.18 9.97
C MET A 38 -10.02 5.72 10.48
N LEU A 39 -8.93 5.25 11.09
CA LEU A 39 -8.84 3.92 11.68
C LEU A 39 -9.80 3.78 12.88
N GLY A 40 -11.04 3.42 12.60
CA GLY A 40 -11.91 2.71 13.55
C GLY A 40 -11.63 1.19 13.52
N PRO A 41 -12.25 0.40 14.41
CA PRO A 41 -12.09 -1.06 14.47
C PRO A 41 -12.68 -1.83 13.26
N SER A 42 -12.93 -1.17 12.12
CA SER A 42 -13.41 -1.84 10.92
C SER A 42 -12.23 -2.46 10.17
N ASP A 43 -12.25 -3.78 10.05
CA ASP A 43 -11.32 -4.66 9.33
C ASP A 43 -11.19 -4.40 7.80
N THR A 44 -11.40 -3.18 7.32
CA THR A 44 -11.50 -2.84 5.90
C THR A 44 -10.77 -1.54 5.59
N ASN A 45 -9.47 -1.49 5.88
CA ASN A 45 -8.62 -0.36 5.50
C ASN A 45 -8.19 -0.49 4.02
N TYR A 46 -9.18 -0.56 3.10
CA TYR A 46 -8.93 -0.70 1.67
C TYR A 46 -7.95 0.38 1.20
N GLY A 47 -6.90 -0.04 0.50
CA GLY A 47 -5.73 0.79 0.17
C GLY A 47 -6.09 2.19 -0.33
N PHE A 48 -5.30 3.19 0.07
CA PHE A 48 -5.57 4.59 -0.24
C PHE A 48 -4.90 5.01 -1.56
N ASP A 49 -5.70 5.38 -2.57
CA ASP A 49 -5.17 5.80 -3.86
C ASP A 49 -4.74 7.28 -3.80
N HIS A 50 -3.43 7.48 -3.77
CA HIS A 50 -2.84 8.80 -3.65
C HIS A 50 -2.93 9.63 -4.95
N TYR A 51 -3.14 9.01 -6.12
CA TYR A 51 -3.34 9.76 -7.36
C TYR A 51 -4.75 10.36 -7.41
N VAL A 52 -5.76 9.60 -6.98
CA VAL A 52 -7.12 10.13 -6.80
C VAL A 52 -7.11 11.24 -5.75
N ALA A 53 -6.43 11.01 -4.62
CA ALA A 53 -6.28 12.01 -3.56
C ALA A 53 -5.62 13.30 -4.05
N GLN A 54 -4.50 13.20 -4.77
CA GLN A 54 -3.78 14.34 -5.34
C GLN A 54 -4.66 15.11 -6.32
N LEU A 55 -5.35 14.40 -7.24
CA LEU A 55 -6.25 15.04 -8.19
C LEU A 55 -7.38 15.79 -7.47
N MET A 56 -7.99 15.19 -6.45
CA MET A 56 -9.02 15.86 -5.66
C MET A 56 -8.49 17.15 -5.03
N MET A 57 -7.30 17.13 -4.43
CA MET A 57 -6.65 18.31 -3.84
C MET A 57 -6.34 19.37 -4.89
N ASP A 58 -5.80 18.99 -6.05
CA ASP A 58 -5.49 19.90 -7.16
C ASP A 58 -6.74 20.60 -7.71
N GLN A 59 -7.90 19.93 -7.63
CA GLN A 59 -9.19 20.49 -8.03
C GLN A 59 -9.92 21.24 -6.91
N GLY A 60 -9.24 21.48 -5.78
CA GLY A 60 -9.72 22.29 -4.66
C GLY A 60 -10.72 21.59 -3.75
N VAL A 61 -10.74 20.24 -3.73
CA VAL A 61 -11.54 19.49 -2.76
C VAL A 61 -10.96 19.69 -1.36
N ARG A 62 -11.84 19.83 -0.36
CA ARG A 62 -11.42 20.01 1.04
C ARG A 62 -10.65 18.78 1.53
N GLU A 63 -9.56 19.01 2.23
CA GLU A 63 -8.66 17.96 2.73
C GLU A 63 -9.41 16.88 3.53
N GLU A 64 -10.42 17.28 4.33
CA GLU A 64 -11.23 16.34 5.09
C GLU A 64 -11.96 15.32 4.20
N LEU A 65 -12.39 15.68 2.99
CA LEU A 65 -13.08 14.75 2.08
C LEU A 65 -12.08 13.82 1.37
N VAL A 66 -10.81 14.17 1.37
CA VAL A 66 -9.73 13.36 0.78
C VAL A 66 -9.16 12.41 1.83
N TYR A 67 -8.62 12.99 2.92
CA TYR A 67 -7.88 12.30 3.98
C TYR A 67 -8.69 12.07 5.25
N GLY A 68 -9.99 12.37 5.23
CA GLY A 68 -10.85 12.17 6.39
C GLY A 68 -10.78 13.28 7.43
N LYS A 69 -11.75 13.29 8.34
CA LYS A 69 -11.76 14.13 9.53
C LYS A 69 -10.96 13.48 10.65
N ILE A 70 -10.14 14.29 11.32
CA ILE A 70 -9.58 13.93 12.62
C ILE A 70 -10.61 14.37 13.67
N ASP A 71 -11.69 13.60 13.84
CA ASP A 71 -12.61 13.81 14.95
C ASP A 71 -12.26 12.85 16.11
N LEU A 72 -12.23 13.39 17.33
CA LEU A 72 -11.98 12.61 18.56
C LEU A 72 -13.22 11.82 19.02
N GLU A 73 -14.38 12.08 18.41
CA GLU A 73 -15.66 11.42 18.69
C GLU A 73 -15.99 10.38 17.61
N SER A 74 -16.47 9.21 18.01
CA SER A 74 -16.84 8.14 17.08
C SER A 74 -18.15 8.47 16.36
N PRO A 75 -18.17 8.60 15.01
CA PRO A 75 -19.40 8.89 14.27
C PRO A 75 -20.39 7.72 14.34
N THR A 76 -21.69 8.01 14.20
CA THR A 76 -22.69 6.95 14.00
C THR A 76 -22.55 6.33 12.60
N PRO A 77 -23.06 5.10 12.37
CA PRO A 77 -23.03 4.48 11.05
C PRO A 77 -23.68 5.33 9.95
N GLU A 78 -24.74 6.08 10.28
CA GLU A 78 -25.41 6.99 9.34
C GLU A 78 -24.54 8.19 8.98
N GLN A 79 -23.84 8.77 9.96
CA GLN A 79 -22.91 9.89 9.74
C GLN A 79 -21.72 9.46 8.89
N ASP A 80 -21.18 8.27 9.16
CA ASP A 80 -20.07 7.70 8.39
C ASP A 80 -20.49 7.43 6.93
N ARG A 81 -21.70 6.91 6.72
CA ARG A 81 -22.26 6.71 5.38
C ARG A 81 -22.51 8.03 4.64
N GLN A 82 -23.12 9.02 5.29
CA GLN A 82 -23.33 10.34 4.68
C GLN A 82 -21.99 10.98 4.28
N PHE A 83 -20.97 10.83 5.13
CA PHE A 83 -19.65 11.36 4.84
C PHE A 83 -19.01 10.64 3.65
N ASP A 84 -19.10 9.32 3.56
CA ASP A 84 -18.62 8.56 2.41
C ASP A 84 -19.36 8.92 1.10
N ASP A 85 -20.64 9.30 1.17
CA ASP A 85 -21.42 9.85 0.05
C ASP A 85 -20.83 11.19 -0.42
N GLU A 86 -20.61 12.13 0.51
CA GLU A 86 -20.00 13.44 0.22
C GLU A 86 -18.60 13.30 -0.39
N ARG A 87 -17.80 12.34 0.09
CA ARG A 87 -16.47 12.02 -0.46
C ARG A 87 -16.56 11.53 -1.89
N PHE A 88 -17.51 10.62 -2.18
CA PHE A 88 -17.70 10.10 -3.52
C PHE A 88 -18.14 11.18 -4.51
N GLU A 89 -19.10 12.03 -4.12
CA GLU A 89 -19.56 13.13 -4.96
C GLU A 89 -18.44 14.16 -5.22
N ALA A 90 -17.63 14.46 -4.20
CA ALA A 90 -16.46 15.32 -4.34
C ALA A 90 -15.41 14.72 -5.30
N MET A 91 -15.18 13.41 -5.22
CA MET A 91 -14.28 12.69 -6.15
C MET A 91 -14.79 12.78 -7.59
N ILE A 92 -16.06 12.48 -7.85
CA ILE A 92 -16.64 12.59 -9.21
C ILE A 92 -16.57 14.04 -9.71
N GLY A 93 -16.90 15.01 -8.86
CA GLY A 93 -16.79 16.43 -9.20
C GLY A 93 -15.37 16.88 -9.53
N ALA A 94 -14.35 16.31 -8.88
CA ALA A 94 -12.95 16.58 -9.20
C ALA A 94 -12.54 15.95 -10.54
N LEU A 95 -12.89 14.69 -10.78
CA LEU A 95 -12.61 13.99 -12.04
C LEU A 95 -13.27 14.69 -13.25
N ALA A 96 -14.49 15.19 -13.07
CA ALA A 96 -15.22 15.94 -14.11
C ALA A 96 -14.51 17.23 -14.54
N LYS A 97 -13.71 17.85 -13.66
CA LYS A 97 -12.92 19.05 -13.95
C LYS A 97 -11.56 18.75 -14.60
N ALA A 98 -11.15 17.48 -14.64
CA ALA A 98 -9.86 17.05 -15.16
C ALA A 98 -9.99 16.10 -16.38
N PRO A 99 -10.72 16.48 -17.45
CA PRO A 99 -10.74 15.70 -18.67
C PRO A 99 -9.33 15.69 -19.28
N GLY A 100 -8.75 14.51 -19.44
CA GLY A 100 -7.38 14.33 -19.95
C GLY A 100 -6.38 13.86 -18.90
N SER A 101 -6.72 13.90 -17.61
CA SER A 101 -5.95 13.19 -16.59
C SER A 101 -6.08 11.68 -16.79
N GLU A 102 -4.97 10.97 -16.59
CA GLU A 102 -4.91 9.51 -16.57
C GLU A 102 -5.81 8.94 -15.48
N VAL A 103 -5.94 9.60 -14.33
CA VAL A 103 -6.83 9.18 -13.23
C VAL A 103 -8.28 9.19 -13.69
N THR A 104 -8.71 10.26 -14.37
CA THR A 104 -10.06 10.34 -14.96
C THR A 104 -10.30 9.22 -15.97
N LEU A 105 -9.29 8.90 -16.78
CA LEU A 105 -9.36 7.80 -17.74
C LEU A 105 -9.43 6.43 -17.05
N TRP A 106 -8.59 6.17 -16.04
CA TRP A 106 -8.58 4.92 -15.29
C TRP A 106 -9.88 4.72 -14.52
N THR A 107 -10.42 5.75 -13.87
CA THR A 107 -11.73 5.68 -13.21
C THR A 107 -12.84 5.34 -14.20
N LYS A 108 -12.84 5.96 -15.38
CA LYS A 108 -13.82 5.64 -16.43
C LYS A 108 -13.69 4.18 -16.90
N ILE A 109 -12.47 3.70 -17.13
CA ILE A 109 -12.22 2.31 -17.54
C ILE A 109 -12.71 1.34 -16.44
N ALA A 110 -12.43 1.62 -15.17
CA ALA A 110 -12.88 0.80 -14.05
C ALA A 110 -14.42 0.79 -13.95
N LEU A 111 -15.07 1.95 -14.07
CA LEU A 111 -16.53 2.04 -14.10
C LEU A 111 -17.13 1.20 -15.23
N GLU A 112 -16.61 1.30 -16.44
CA GLU A 112 -17.17 0.59 -17.60
C GLU A 112 -16.86 -0.91 -17.56
N ARG A 113 -15.61 -1.29 -17.30
CA ARG A 113 -15.15 -2.69 -17.44
C ARG A 113 -15.38 -3.54 -16.21
N VAL A 114 -15.25 -2.96 -15.01
CA VAL A 114 -15.47 -3.68 -13.75
C VAL A 114 -16.92 -3.52 -13.36
N PHE A 115 -17.36 -2.28 -13.10
CA PHE A 115 -18.69 -2.01 -12.53
C PHE A 115 -19.84 -1.93 -13.55
N GLN A 116 -19.56 -2.05 -14.85
CA GLN A 116 -20.57 -2.00 -15.92
C GLN A 116 -21.40 -0.71 -15.90
N VAL A 117 -20.78 0.40 -15.50
CA VAL A 117 -21.37 1.75 -15.45
C VAL A 117 -20.77 2.60 -16.58
N THR A 118 -21.62 3.04 -17.51
CA THR A 118 -21.22 3.84 -18.68
C THR A 118 -21.67 5.30 -18.61
N LEU A 119 -22.10 5.76 -17.42
CA LEU A 119 -22.56 7.12 -17.22
C LEU A 119 -21.38 8.12 -17.37
N PRO A 120 -21.59 9.28 -18.02
CA PRO A 120 -20.57 10.32 -18.06
C PRO A 120 -20.15 10.79 -16.66
N LEU A 121 -18.85 10.97 -16.45
CA LEU A 121 -18.27 11.53 -15.21
C LEU A 121 -18.60 13.03 -15.12
N THR A 122 -19.77 13.34 -14.57
CA THR A 122 -20.21 14.70 -14.24
C THR A 122 -20.79 14.73 -12.84
N LEU A 123 -20.81 15.92 -12.21
CA LEU A 123 -21.34 16.06 -10.86
C LEU A 123 -22.83 15.70 -10.80
N GLU A 124 -23.60 16.00 -11.85
CA GLU A 124 -25.03 15.66 -11.94
C GLU A 124 -25.27 14.15 -11.95
N ASN A 125 -24.31 13.37 -12.45
CA ASN A 125 -24.38 11.92 -12.48
C ASN A 125 -23.76 11.26 -11.24
N ALA A 126 -23.13 12.01 -10.33
CA ALA A 126 -22.35 11.44 -9.23
C ALA A 126 -23.16 10.48 -8.36
N THR A 127 -24.38 10.88 -7.95
CA THR A 127 -25.28 10.04 -7.16
C THR A 127 -25.70 8.78 -7.93
N ALA A 128 -26.07 8.91 -9.21
CA ALA A 128 -26.47 7.77 -10.04
C ALA A 128 -25.32 6.79 -10.29
N ILE A 129 -24.10 7.29 -10.48
CA ILE A 129 -22.89 6.47 -10.58
C ILE A 129 -22.66 5.72 -9.25
N ARG A 130 -22.73 6.42 -8.12
CA ARG A 130 -22.55 5.82 -6.79
C ARG A 130 -23.53 4.68 -6.55
N GLU A 131 -24.82 4.92 -6.79
CA GLU A 131 -25.87 3.90 -6.62
C GLU A 131 -25.66 2.71 -7.56
N ALA A 132 -25.29 2.95 -8.82
CA ALA A 132 -25.00 1.88 -9.77
C ALA A 132 -23.80 1.02 -9.33
N VAL A 133 -22.72 1.64 -8.83
CA VAL A 133 -21.56 0.93 -8.29
C VAL A 133 -21.91 0.18 -7.00
N GLN A 134 -22.69 0.80 -6.10
CA GLN A 134 -23.15 0.18 -4.86
C GLN A 134 -23.88 -1.14 -5.13
N LEU A 135 -24.77 -1.17 -6.12
CA LEU A 135 -25.48 -2.39 -6.55
C LEU A 135 -24.54 -3.48 -7.08
N GLN A 136 -23.35 -3.13 -7.58
CA GLN A 136 -22.37 -4.12 -8.04
C GLN A 136 -21.55 -4.68 -6.89
N ILE A 137 -20.98 -3.82 -6.03
CA ILE A 137 -20.08 -4.26 -4.95
C ILE A 137 -20.77 -5.13 -3.90
N GLU A 138 -22.10 -5.09 -3.83
CA GLU A 138 -22.92 -5.99 -3.00
C GLU A 138 -22.98 -7.42 -3.54
N LYS A 139 -22.70 -7.61 -4.84
CA LYS A 139 -22.76 -8.93 -5.47
C LYS A 139 -21.48 -9.74 -5.18
N PRO A 140 -21.59 -11.07 -4.98
CA PRO A 140 -20.42 -11.92 -4.70
C PRO A 140 -19.31 -11.87 -5.75
N GLU A 141 -19.64 -11.60 -7.02
CA GLU A 141 -18.69 -11.51 -8.13
C GLU A 141 -17.77 -10.29 -8.06
N PHE A 142 -18.10 -9.32 -7.22
CA PHE A 142 -17.33 -8.09 -7.01
C PHE A 142 -16.50 -8.14 -5.73
N ARG A 143 -16.23 -9.33 -5.21
CA ARG A 143 -15.27 -9.50 -4.13
C ARG A 143 -13.83 -9.40 -4.67
N PRO A 144 -12.84 -9.04 -3.84
CA PRO A 144 -11.45 -8.85 -4.27
C PRO A 144 -10.89 -10.01 -5.12
N GLN A 145 -11.04 -11.26 -4.67
CA GLN A 145 -10.51 -12.42 -5.40
C GLN A 145 -11.24 -12.65 -6.72
N GLU A 146 -12.56 -12.50 -6.73
CA GLU A 146 -13.40 -12.66 -7.92
C GLU A 146 -13.10 -11.59 -8.98
N ILE A 147 -12.80 -10.36 -8.57
CA ILE A 147 -12.36 -9.30 -9.50
C ILE A 147 -11.00 -9.63 -10.11
N LEU A 148 -10.06 -10.11 -9.30
CA LEU A 148 -8.74 -10.49 -9.79
C LEU A 148 -8.81 -11.73 -10.71
N GLU A 149 -9.69 -12.68 -10.39
CA GLU A 149 -10.01 -13.84 -11.24
C GLU A 149 -10.60 -13.39 -12.58
N ALA A 150 -11.62 -12.52 -12.56
CA ALA A 150 -12.24 -11.96 -13.77
C ALA A 150 -11.26 -11.12 -14.61
N GLY A 151 -10.27 -10.49 -13.96
CA GLY A 151 -9.17 -9.79 -14.59
C GLY A 151 -8.10 -10.71 -15.20
N ASN A 152 -8.25 -12.04 -15.09
CA ASN A 152 -7.29 -13.04 -15.55
C ASN A 152 -5.88 -12.86 -14.92
N VAL A 153 -5.83 -12.44 -13.65
CA VAL A 153 -4.56 -12.26 -12.92
C VAL A 153 -4.11 -13.60 -12.35
N HIS A 154 -3.01 -14.13 -12.86
CA HIS A 154 -2.48 -15.44 -12.46
C HIS A 154 -1.46 -15.35 -11.31
N TYR A 155 -0.63 -14.31 -11.35
CA TYR A 155 0.41 -14.08 -10.35
C TYR A 155 0.40 -12.61 -9.97
N ALA A 156 0.59 -12.35 -8.68
CA ALA A 156 0.81 -11.02 -8.15
C ALA A 156 1.98 -11.09 -7.16
N LEU A 157 3.04 -10.33 -7.46
CA LEU A 157 4.23 -10.22 -6.64
C LEU A 157 4.06 -9.01 -5.71
N THR A 158 3.66 -9.28 -4.47
CA THR A 158 3.41 -8.25 -3.47
C THR A 158 4.71 -7.68 -2.94
N THR A 159 4.64 -6.52 -2.30
CA THR A 159 5.81 -5.84 -1.75
C THR A 159 5.87 -6.02 -0.24
N ASP A 160 6.87 -6.75 0.25
CA ASP A 160 6.91 -7.21 1.65
C ASP A 160 8.21 -6.82 2.35
N ASP A 161 8.08 -6.26 3.55
CA ASP A 161 9.22 -5.91 4.41
C ASP A 161 9.86 -7.18 5.01
N PRO A 162 11.20 -7.24 5.21
CA PRO A 162 11.91 -8.38 5.78
C PRO A 162 11.33 -8.92 7.11
N THR A 163 10.67 -8.07 7.88
CA THR A 163 10.04 -8.41 9.16
C THR A 163 8.64 -9.01 9.02
N SER A 164 8.06 -9.03 7.81
CA SER A 164 6.75 -9.63 7.51
C SER A 164 6.74 -11.12 7.82
N ASP A 165 5.65 -11.64 8.36
CA ASP A 165 5.49 -13.06 8.66
C ASP A 165 5.05 -13.88 7.44
N LEU A 166 4.73 -13.23 6.31
CA LEU A 166 4.25 -13.84 5.07
C LEU A 166 3.10 -14.84 5.26
N SER A 167 2.34 -14.73 6.35
CA SER A 167 1.38 -15.76 6.80
C SER A 167 0.29 -16.06 5.77
N HIS A 168 -0.01 -15.10 4.91
CA HIS A 168 -1.03 -15.19 3.86
C HIS A 168 -0.47 -15.65 2.50
N HIS A 169 0.84 -15.61 2.29
CA HIS A 169 1.46 -16.01 1.04
C HIS A 169 1.40 -17.53 0.85
N GLY A 170 1.28 -17.97 -0.41
CA GLY A 170 1.17 -19.39 -0.75
C GLY A 170 -0.18 -20.04 -0.43
N GLN A 171 -1.10 -19.36 0.25
CA GLN A 171 -2.47 -19.83 0.43
C GLN A 171 -3.25 -19.79 -0.90
N PRO A 172 -4.14 -20.76 -1.17
CA PRO A 172 -4.93 -20.76 -2.40
C PRO A 172 -5.95 -19.62 -2.40
N THR A 173 -6.09 -18.96 -3.54
CA THR A 173 -7.11 -17.94 -3.81
C THR A 173 -7.88 -18.30 -5.07
N LYS A 174 -9.04 -17.68 -5.31
CA LYS A 174 -9.71 -17.75 -6.62
C LYS A 174 -9.02 -16.88 -7.69
N GLY A 175 -8.30 -15.85 -7.25
CA GLY A 175 -7.53 -14.95 -8.10
C GLY A 175 -6.07 -15.38 -8.22
N PRO A 176 -5.11 -14.43 -8.12
CA PRO A 176 -3.72 -14.74 -8.35
C PRO A 176 -3.11 -15.54 -7.21
N ARG A 177 -2.06 -16.29 -7.58
CA ARG A 177 -1.08 -16.74 -6.60
C ARG A 177 -0.28 -15.53 -6.11
N LEU A 178 -0.37 -15.25 -4.81
CA LEU A 178 0.36 -14.17 -4.15
C LEU A 178 1.77 -14.66 -3.79
N LEU A 179 2.77 -14.00 -4.34
CA LEU A 179 4.19 -14.27 -4.10
C LEU A 179 4.84 -13.03 -3.47
N PRO A 180 5.72 -13.20 -2.46
CA PRO A 180 6.36 -12.05 -1.84
C PRO A 180 7.51 -11.50 -2.69
N THR A 181 7.71 -10.19 -2.63
CA THR A 181 8.89 -9.48 -3.15
C THR A 181 9.64 -8.91 -1.96
N TRP A 182 10.94 -9.20 -1.89
CA TRP A 182 11.80 -8.74 -0.81
C TRP A 182 12.08 -7.23 -0.92
N ARG A 183 11.56 -6.42 0.01
CA ARG A 183 11.78 -4.97 0.05
C ARG A 183 12.49 -4.49 1.32
N PRO A 184 13.83 -4.42 1.34
CA PRO A 184 14.62 -4.10 2.53
C PRO A 184 14.89 -2.60 2.71
N ASP A 185 13.99 -1.70 2.30
CA ASP A 185 14.21 -0.24 2.34
C ASP A 185 14.66 0.25 3.72
N ALA A 186 14.06 -0.29 4.79
CA ALA A 186 14.39 0.08 6.16
C ALA A 186 15.85 -0.24 6.54
N VAL A 187 16.52 -1.19 5.87
CA VAL A 187 17.94 -1.47 6.07
C VAL A 187 18.82 -0.34 5.54
N LEU A 188 18.41 0.28 4.43
CA LEU A 188 19.21 1.23 3.66
C LEU A 188 18.93 2.68 4.03
N ILE A 189 17.71 2.98 4.49
CA ILE A 189 17.26 4.34 4.79
C ILE A 189 17.24 4.54 6.31
N MET A 190 18.42 4.53 6.92
CA MET A 190 18.59 4.88 8.33
C MET A 190 18.19 6.35 8.58
N GLU A 191 17.57 6.66 9.72
CA GLU A 191 17.26 8.05 10.11
C GLU A 191 18.54 8.88 10.30
N VAL A 192 18.82 9.83 9.40
CA VAL A 192 19.85 10.85 9.59
C VAL A 192 19.35 11.88 10.62
N GLN A 193 20.19 12.30 11.57
CA GLN A 193 19.80 13.30 12.56
C GLN A 193 19.34 14.60 11.89
N GLY A 194 18.12 15.05 12.21
CA GLY A 194 17.54 16.28 11.69
C GLY A 194 16.78 16.13 10.37
N GLU A 195 16.82 14.95 9.75
CA GLU A 195 15.95 14.60 8.61
C GLU A 195 14.81 13.69 9.08
N LEU A 196 13.62 13.89 8.52
CA LEU A 196 12.52 12.95 8.71
C LEU A 196 12.84 11.69 7.89
N GLY A 197 13.58 10.74 8.48
CA GLY A 197 13.73 9.41 7.91
C GLY A 197 12.35 8.75 7.76
N ARG A 198 12.11 8.02 6.67
CA ARG A 198 10.86 7.29 6.46
C ARG A 198 10.65 6.15 7.46
N TYR A 199 11.74 5.66 8.09
CA TYR A 199 11.75 4.50 8.96
C TYR A 199 12.49 4.79 10.27
N ASN A 200 11.86 4.47 11.39
CA ASN A 200 12.57 4.38 12.66
C ASN A 200 13.43 3.12 12.68
N PHE A 201 14.69 3.27 12.27
CA PHE A 201 15.62 2.16 12.10
C PHE A 201 15.76 1.31 13.38
N VAL A 202 15.86 1.96 14.54
CA VAL A 202 16.02 1.24 15.82
C VAL A 202 14.79 0.38 16.14
N GLN A 203 13.58 0.93 15.97
CA GLN A 203 12.35 0.16 16.15
C GLN A 203 12.24 -0.98 15.13
N TRP A 204 12.69 -0.75 13.90
CA TRP A 204 12.71 -1.78 12.87
C TRP A 204 13.71 -2.91 13.20
N ILE A 205 14.91 -2.59 13.70
CA ILE A 205 15.88 -3.57 14.19
C ILE A 205 15.30 -4.38 15.36
N GLU A 206 14.62 -3.76 16.31
CA GLU A 206 13.93 -4.47 17.39
C GLU A 206 12.84 -5.42 16.84
N LYS A 207 12.10 -4.99 15.82
CA LYS A 207 11.09 -5.82 15.14
C LYS A 207 11.75 -7.01 14.44
N LEU A 208 12.82 -6.79 13.68
CA LEU A 208 13.59 -7.84 13.02
C LEU A 208 14.16 -8.85 14.03
N GLY A 209 14.69 -8.35 15.15
CA GLY A 209 15.19 -9.18 16.25
C GLY A 209 14.09 -10.06 16.85
N LYS A 210 12.88 -9.53 17.03
CA LYS A 210 11.72 -10.34 17.46
C LYS A 210 11.31 -11.37 16.41
N THR A 211 11.24 -11.00 15.13
CA THR A 211 10.88 -11.91 14.02
C THR A 211 11.88 -13.06 13.87
N THR A 212 13.16 -12.81 14.14
CA THR A 212 14.23 -13.82 14.06
C THR A 212 14.54 -14.49 15.40
N ASN A 213 13.93 -14.04 16.51
CA ASN A 213 14.22 -14.45 17.88
C ASN A 213 15.70 -14.28 18.29
N ARG A 214 16.28 -13.13 17.97
CA ARG A 214 17.70 -12.79 18.22
C ARG A 214 17.83 -11.33 18.66
N GLU A 215 18.86 -11.04 19.44
CA GLU A 215 19.31 -9.66 19.64
C GLU A 215 20.19 -9.24 18.45
N ILE A 216 20.02 -8.01 17.98
CA ILE A 216 20.79 -7.43 16.87
C ILE A 216 21.50 -6.17 17.38
N ALA A 217 22.78 -6.31 17.69
CA ALA A 217 23.64 -5.27 18.25
C ALA A 217 24.94 -5.06 17.45
N SER A 218 25.20 -5.87 16.41
CA SER A 218 26.32 -5.72 15.49
C SER A 218 25.91 -5.88 14.02
N LEU A 219 26.75 -5.38 13.11
CA LEU A 219 26.52 -5.53 11.67
C LEU A 219 26.45 -7.02 11.27
N ASP A 220 27.33 -7.86 11.84
CA ASP A 220 27.30 -9.31 11.61
C ASP A 220 25.95 -9.93 12.03
N GLN A 221 25.38 -9.50 13.15
CA GLN A 221 24.08 -10.01 13.61
C GLN A 221 22.93 -9.54 12.70
N LEU A 222 23.02 -8.31 12.18
CA LEU A 222 22.06 -7.79 11.21
C LEU A 222 22.12 -8.58 9.90
N GLU A 223 23.31 -8.78 9.34
CA GLU A 223 23.51 -9.56 8.10
C GLU A 223 22.98 -10.99 8.25
N ASN A 224 23.33 -11.67 9.34
CA ASN A 224 22.82 -13.03 9.61
C ASN A 224 21.28 -13.06 9.74
N ALA A 225 20.68 -12.08 10.42
CA ALA A 225 19.22 -11.99 10.54
C ALA A 225 18.56 -11.74 9.18
N LEU A 226 19.14 -10.89 8.35
CA LEU A 226 18.66 -10.61 6.99
C LEU A 226 18.80 -11.83 6.08
N GLU A 227 19.89 -12.59 6.17
CA GLU A 227 20.08 -13.83 5.43
C GLU A 227 19.04 -14.88 5.82
N ASP A 228 18.78 -15.08 7.12
CA ASP A 228 17.72 -15.96 7.62
C ASP A 228 16.34 -15.55 7.06
N ARG A 229 16.05 -14.25 7.04
CA ARG A 229 14.78 -13.73 6.49
C ARG A 229 14.72 -13.87 4.98
N LEU A 230 15.80 -13.63 4.24
CA LEU A 230 15.82 -13.80 2.79
C LEU A 230 15.59 -15.27 2.41
N ASN A 231 16.22 -16.20 3.11
CA ASN A 231 15.99 -17.64 2.93
C ASN A 231 14.51 -17.98 3.17
N TYR A 232 13.91 -17.47 4.25
CA TYR A 232 12.47 -17.63 4.50
C TYR A 232 11.59 -17.07 3.37
N PHE A 233 11.93 -15.92 2.80
CA PHE A 233 11.23 -15.36 1.64
C PHE A 233 11.33 -16.27 0.42
N VAL A 234 12.53 -16.76 0.10
CA VAL A 234 12.78 -17.69 -1.01
C VAL A 234 11.99 -19.00 -0.83
N GLU A 235 11.96 -19.54 0.40
CA GLU A 235 11.16 -20.72 0.75
C GLU A 235 9.65 -20.50 0.52
N ASN A 236 9.17 -19.26 0.68
CA ASN A 236 7.78 -18.86 0.42
C ASN A 236 7.52 -18.40 -1.03
N GLY A 237 8.48 -18.63 -1.94
CA GLY A 237 8.31 -18.38 -3.38
C GLY A 237 8.72 -16.99 -3.83
N CYS A 238 9.48 -16.25 -3.03
CA CYS A 238 10.10 -14.99 -3.45
C CYS A 238 11.06 -15.22 -4.61
N ILE A 239 10.91 -14.44 -5.67
CA ILE A 239 11.77 -14.47 -6.87
C ILE A 239 12.26 -13.09 -7.31
N ALA A 240 11.89 -12.04 -6.58
CA ALA A 240 12.20 -10.66 -6.90
C ALA A 240 12.56 -9.88 -5.63
N SER A 241 13.34 -8.81 -5.80
CA SER A 241 13.55 -7.79 -4.77
C SER A 241 13.24 -6.41 -5.33
N ASP A 242 12.69 -5.55 -4.49
CA ASP A 242 12.42 -4.15 -4.77
C ASP A 242 13.20 -3.29 -3.77
N ILE A 243 13.80 -2.20 -4.24
CA ILE A 243 14.61 -1.32 -3.40
C ILE A 243 14.26 0.12 -3.74
N GLY A 244 13.54 0.77 -2.84
CA GLY A 244 13.20 2.18 -2.95
C GLY A 244 14.38 3.06 -2.55
N ILE A 245 15.22 3.45 -3.50
CA ILE A 245 16.37 4.33 -3.25
C ILE A 245 15.94 5.79 -3.48
N PRO A 246 15.82 6.64 -2.44
CA PRO A 246 15.42 8.04 -2.61
C PRO A 246 16.52 8.87 -3.28
N ASN A 247 17.78 8.58 -2.96
CA ASN A 247 18.95 9.26 -3.51
C ASN A 247 20.03 8.22 -3.85
N PHE A 248 20.49 8.19 -5.10
CA PHE A 248 21.58 7.33 -5.54
C PHE A 248 22.92 7.95 -5.12
N VAL A 249 23.31 7.76 -3.86
CA VAL A 249 24.59 8.21 -3.33
C VAL A 249 25.32 7.01 -2.74
N ALA A 250 26.54 6.76 -3.22
CA ALA A 250 27.39 5.69 -2.75
C ALA A 250 28.83 6.17 -2.75
N GLU A 251 29.46 6.11 -1.58
CA GLU A 251 30.89 6.31 -1.38
C GLU A 251 31.52 4.96 -1.00
N PRO A 252 32.75 4.65 -1.44
CA PRO A 252 33.39 3.39 -1.05
C PRO A 252 33.53 3.29 0.46
N CYS A 253 33.00 2.22 1.04
CA CYS A 253 33.07 1.94 2.47
C CYS A 253 33.63 0.53 2.67
N THR A 254 34.61 0.39 3.56
CA THR A 254 35.08 -0.93 3.98
C THR A 254 34.08 -1.53 4.97
N ARG A 255 34.06 -2.87 5.03
CA ARG A 255 33.20 -3.57 6.00
C ARG A 255 33.49 -3.17 7.45
N GLN A 256 34.73 -2.84 7.77
CA GLN A 256 35.11 -2.38 9.10
C GLN A 256 34.48 -1.02 9.42
N GLU A 257 34.57 -0.06 8.50
CA GLU A 257 33.95 1.26 8.64
C GLU A 257 32.43 1.15 8.81
N ALA A 258 31.76 0.33 7.99
CA ALA A 258 30.33 0.06 8.10
C ALA A 258 29.96 -0.52 9.49
N ALA A 259 30.75 -1.46 10.01
CA ALA A 259 30.52 -2.05 11.33
C ALA A 259 30.70 -1.02 12.48
N GLU A 260 31.68 -0.13 12.36
CA GLU A 260 31.91 0.96 13.32
C GLU A 260 30.79 2.01 13.30
N ILE A 261 30.32 2.39 12.10
CA ILE A 261 29.17 3.28 11.92
C ILE A 261 27.91 2.65 12.53
N PHE A 262 27.61 1.40 12.17
CA PHE A 262 26.44 0.68 12.70
C PHE A 262 26.49 0.58 14.24
N GLY A 263 27.62 0.12 14.80
CA GLY A 263 27.77 -0.03 16.24
C GLY A 263 27.64 1.28 17.02
N ARG A 264 28.08 2.40 16.43
CA ARG A 264 27.87 3.75 17.00
C ARG A 264 26.42 4.19 16.88
N TYR A 265 25.77 3.94 15.74
CA TYR A 265 24.36 4.26 15.55
C TYR A 265 23.48 3.55 16.59
N MET A 266 23.69 2.26 16.81
CA MET A 266 22.90 1.49 17.78
C MET A 266 23.06 1.98 19.23
N LYS A 267 24.20 2.59 19.58
CA LYS A 267 24.46 3.13 20.94
C LYS A 267 23.94 4.56 21.12
N CYS A 268 24.18 5.41 20.13
CA CYS A 268 24.05 6.86 20.27
C CYS A 268 23.02 7.48 19.33
N LYS A 269 22.37 6.69 18.46
CA LYS A 269 21.44 7.14 17.41
C LYS A 269 22.01 8.31 16.61
N ASN A 270 23.29 8.19 16.24
CA ASN A 270 24.04 9.27 15.63
C ASN A 270 25.00 8.74 14.57
N TYR A 271 24.91 9.33 13.39
CA TYR A 271 25.86 9.24 12.28
C TYR A 271 25.65 10.47 11.38
N THR A 272 26.65 10.82 10.58
CA THR A 272 26.63 12.02 9.72
C THR A 272 26.01 11.73 8.36
N ALA A 273 25.62 12.79 7.62
CA ALA A 273 25.15 12.67 6.24
C ALA A 273 26.24 12.15 5.28
N GLU A 274 27.52 12.27 5.62
CA GLU A 274 28.64 11.69 4.85
C GLU A 274 28.74 10.18 5.12
N GLU A 275 28.61 9.78 6.39
CA GLU A 275 28.55 8.38 6.79
C GLU A 275 27.31 7.67 6.26
N HIS A 276 26.22 8.38 5.96
CA HIS A 276 25.06 7.82 5.27
C HIS A 276 25.36 7.31 3.87
N LYS A 277 26.34 7.93 3.20
CA LYS A 277 26.71 7.59 1.83
C LYS A 277 27.65 6.39 1.77
N SER A 278 28.28 6.06 2.91
CA SER A 278 29.29 5.01 3.08
C SER A 278 28.61 3.70 3.49
#